data_AF-A0A924L351-F1
#
_entry.id   AF-A0A924L351-F1
#
_cell.length_a   1.000
_cell.length_b   1.000
_cell.length_c   1.000
_cell.angle_alpha   90.00
_cell.angle_beta   90.00
_cell.angle_gamma   90.00
#
_symmetry.space_group_name_H-M   'P 1'
#
loop_
_entity.id
_entity.type
_entity.pdbx_description
1 polymer ?
#
loop_
_entity_poly.entity_id
_entity_poly.type
_entity_poly.pdbx_seq_one_letter_code
_entity_poly.pdbx_strand_id
1 'polypeptide(L)' 'VSWGGHESLIIPKCAGFVASQFNPQHKEHRMLRLYVGLEEADYIIKDLEQGFEKMDE' A
#
# COMPACT_ATOMS: atom_id res chain seq x y z
N VAL A 1 -0.16 2.37 -13.62
CA VAL A 1 0.68 1.53 -12.74
C VAL A 1 0.39 0.06 -13.04
N SER A 2 1.44 -0.75 -13.19
CA SER A 2 1.36 -2.18 -13.54
C SER A 2 0.71 -3.01 -12.43
N TRP A 3 0.29 -4.23 -12.73
CA TRP A 3 -0.30 -5.19 -11.78
C TRP A 3 -0.06 -6.62 -12.28
N GLY A 4 0.03 -7.60 -11.35
CA GLY A 4 0.11 -9.03 -11.69
C GLY A 4 1.50 -9.56 -12.10
N GLY A 5 2.58 -8.88 -11.70
CA GLY A 5 3.95 -9.35 -11.90
C GLY A 5 4.41 -10.34 -10.82
N HIS A 6 5.64 -10.82 -10.94
CA HIS A 6 6.28 -11.65 -9.91
C HIS A 6 6.55 -10.88 -8.61
N GLU A 7 6.70 -9.56 -8.71
CA GLU A 7 7.03 -8.66 -7.62
C GLU A 7 5.77 -8.13 -6.94
N SER A 8 5.80 -8.06 -5.61
CA SER A 8 4.79 -7.41 -4.80
C SER A 8 4.78 -5.90 -5.04
N LEU A 9 3.58 -5.30 -5.13
CA LEU A 9 3.40 -3.87 -5.35
C LEU A 9 2.40 -3.29 -4.35
N ILE A 10 2.72 -2.12 -3.81
CA ILE A 10 1.82 -1.33 -2.95
C ILE A 10 1.66 0.07 -3.50
N ILE A 11 0.41 0.55 -3.59
CA ILE A 11 0.10 1.87 -4.15
C ILE A 11 -0.96 2.54 -3.28
N PRO A 12 -0.70 3.76 -2.76
CA PRO A 12 -1.71 4.49 -2.02
C PRO A 12 -2.77 5.06 -2.96
N LYS A 13 -4.04 5.01 -2.55
CA LYS A 13 -5.14 5.54 -3.37
C LYS A 13 -4.98 7.03 -3.66
N CYS A 14 -4.39 7.78 -2.73
CA CYS A 14 -4.17 9.21 -2.87
C CYS A 14 -3.25 9.59 -4.05
N ALA A 15 -2.34 8.70 -4.47
CA ALA A 15 -1.46 8.93 -5.62
C ALA A 15 -2.23 9.01 -6.96
N GLY A 16 -3.49 8.57 -7.00
CA GLY A 16 -4.35 8.66 -8.18
C GLY A 16 -5.09 9.99 -8.33
N PHE A 17 -4.93 10.94 -7.41
CA PHE A 17 -5.64 12.22 -7.42
C PHE A 17 -4.68 13.40 -7.54
N VAL A 18 -5.20 14.52 -8.03
CA VAL A 18 -4.55 15.83 -7.81
C VAL A 18 -4.79 16.29 -6.37
N ALA A 19 -3.86 17.07 -5.81
CA ALA A 19 -3.90 17.44 -4.40
C ALA A 19 -5.22 18.12 -3.97
N SER A 20 -5.83 18.92 -4.85
CA SER A 20 -7.11 19.59 -4.59
C SER A 20 -8.32 18.66 -4.43
N GLN A 21 -8.20 17.40 -4.86
CA GLN A 21 -9.25 16.39 -4.74
C GLN A 21 -9.03 15.46 -3.53
N PHE A 22 -7.87 15.55 -2.87
CA PHE A 22 -7.61 14.74 -1.68
C PHE A 22 -8.47 15.24 -0.51
N ASN A 23 -8.98 14.28 0.26
CA ASN A 23 -9.84 14.54 1.40
C ASN A 23 -9.44 13.54 2.50
N PRO A 24 -8.76 13.99 3.57
CA PRO A 24 -8.30 13.10 4.62
C PRO A 24 -9.43 12.54 5.46
N GLN A 25 -10.66 13.04 5.39
CA GLN A 25 -11.82 12.44 6.07
C GLN A 25 -12.42 11.30 5.25
N HIS A 26 -12.25 11.31 3.92
CA HIS A 26 -12.74 10.23 3.05
C HIS A 26 -11.90 8.96 3.23
N LYS A 27 -12.50 7.89 3.77
CA LYS A 27 -11.80 6.64 4.10
C LYS A 27 -11.01 6.10 2.92
N GLU A 28 -11.59 6.10 1.72
CA GLU A 28 -10.94 5.54 0.54
C GLU A 28 -9.64 6.28 0.16
N HIS A 29 -9.57 7.58 0.44
CA HIS A 29 -8.38 8.37 0.10
C HIS A 29 -7.17 8.00 0.97
N ARG A 30 -7.41 7.32 2.10
CA ARG A 30 -6.38 6.80 3.01
C ARG A 30 -6.13 5.30 2.86
N MET A 31 -6.72 4.65 1.85
CA MET A 31 -6.51 3.21 1.61
C MET A 31 -5.26 2.96 0.78
N LEU A 32 -4.69 1.78 0.98
CA LEU A 32 -3.61 1.21 0.18
C LEU A 32 -4.17 0.07 -0.67
N ARG A 33 -3.69 -0.07 -1.90
CA ARG A 33 -3.94 -1.24 -2.74
C ARG A 33 -2.67 -2.06 -2.81
N LEU A 34 -2.78 -3.34 -2.45
CA LEU A 34 -1.68 -4.30 -2.49
C LEU A 34 -1.91 -5.30 -3.63
N TYR A 35 -0.87 -5.58 -4.38
CA TYR A 35 -0.75 -6.75 -5.24
C TYR A 35 0.32 -7.63 -4.62
N VAL A 36 -0.08 -8.81 -4.16
CA VAL A 36 0.83 -9.79 -3.58
C VAL A 36 1.50 -10.53 -4.74
N GLY A 37 2.83 -10.45 -4.78
CA GLY A 37 3.67 -11.13 -5.75
C GLY A 37 3.87 -12.61 -5.40
N LEU A 38 4.94 -13.20 -5.92
CA LEU A 38 5.30 -14.60 -5.73
C LEU A 38 6.49 -14.79 -4.79
N GLU A 39 6.83 -13.78 -3.98
CA GLU A 39 7.82 -13.91 -2.93
C GLU A 39 7.35 -14.84 -1.80
N GLU A 40 8.29 -15.30 -0.96
CA GLU A 40 7.96 -16.10 0.21
C GLU A 40 6.99 -15.35 1.14
N ALA A 41 5.92 -16.02 1.57
CA ALA A 41 4.87 -15.39 2.38
C ALA A 41 5.42 -14.73 3.65
N ASP A 42 6.35 -15.41 4.33
CA ASP A 42 7.00 -14.89 5.54
C ASP A 42 7.82 -13.62 5.28
N TYR A 43 8.37 -13.46 4.08
CA TYR A 43 9.10 -12.26 3.72
C TYR A 43 8.15 -11.05 3.61
N ILE A 44 7.02 -11.23 2.90
CA ILE A 44 6.01 -10.19 2.72
C ILE A 44 5.37 -9.80 4.07
N ILE A 45 5.05 -10.79 4.91
CA ILE A 45 4.46 -10.54 6.24
C ILE A 45 5.41 -9.70 7.10
N LYS A 46 6.70 -10.09 7.18
CA LYS A 46 7.69 -9.36 7.97
C LYS A 46 7.92 -7.93 7.47
N ASP A 47 7.82 -7.68 6.17
CA ASP A 47 7.93 -6.34 5.61
C ASP A 47 6.75 -5.45 6.02
N LEU A 48 5.53 -6.00 5.95
CA LEU A 48 4.32 -5.30 6.40
C LEU A 48 4.32 -5.05 7.91
N GLU A 49 4.74 -6.03 8.72
CA GLU A 49 4.86 -5.89 10.18
C GLU A 49 5.79 -4.72 10.55
N GLN A 50 6.99 -4.65 9.97
CA GLN A 50 7.92 -3.54 10.17
C GLN A 50 7.31 -2.18 9.77
N GLY A 51 6.48 -2.16 8.72
CA GLY A 51 5.76 -0.96 8.29
C GLY A 51 4.73 -0.49 9.33
N PHE A 52 3.96 -1.42 9.90
CA PHE A 52 2.95 -1.12 10.92
C PHE A 52 3.58 -0.71 12.26
N GLU A 53 4.67 -1.37 12.68
CA GLU A 53 5.39 -1.01 13.91
C GLU A 53 5.84 0.46 13.91
N LYS A 54 6.30 0.97 12.76
CA LYS A 54 6.71 2.37 12.61
C LYS A 54 5.56 3.38 12.60
N MET A 55 4.31 2.93 12.48
CA MET A 55 3.13 3.81 12.56
C MET A 55 2.68 4.06 13.99
N ASP A 56 3.08 3.18 14.92
CA ASP A 56 2.73 3.25 16.34
C ASP A 56 3.79 4.00 17.19
N GLU A 57 4.91 4.40 16.57
CA GLU A 57 5.94 5.31 17.13
C GLU A 57 5.53 6.80 17.03
#